data_AF-A0AAW7X7C7-F1
#
_entry.id   AF-A0AAW7X7C7-F1
#
_cell.length_a   1.000
_cell.length_b   1.000
_cell.length_c   1.000
_cell.angle_alpha   90.00
_cell.angle_beta   90.00
_cell.angle_gamma   90.00
#
_symmetry.space_group_name_H-M   'P 1'
#
loop_
_entity.id
_entity.type
_entity.pdbx_description
1 polymer ?
#
loop_
_entity_poly.entity_id
_entity_poly.type
_entity_poly.pdbx_seq_one_letter_code
_entity_poly.pdbx_strand_id
1 'polypeptide(L)'
;MNKEPFYAAKCLYRHDQLEPIESKSFVYEERIILIQADDFDSAIKKAEKEAREYADSGTVYLEYLNVFHLYEYILHNGSELYSEMRSSDLESDEYISKFYDTGCEHSQ
;
A
#
# COMPACT_ATOMS: atom_id res chain seq x y z
N MET A 1 10.32 20.02 15.82
CA MET A 1 9.31 19.04 16.27
C MET A 1 8.25 19.05 15.20
N ASN A 2 8.23 18.02 14.33
CA ASN A 2 7.23 17.93 13.27
C ASN A 2 5.85 17.90 13.93
N LYS A 3 4.96 18.81 13.52
CA LYS A 3 3.66 18.98 14.17
C LYS A 3 2.66 17.89 13.76
N GLU A 4 2.91 17.19 12.66
CA GLU A 4 2.06 16.13 12.14
C GLU A 4 2.76 14.76 12.29
N PRO A 5 2.31 13.90 13.23
CA PRO A 5 2.97 12.62 13.50
C PRO A 5 2.44 11.48 12.63
N PHE A 6 1.68 11.74 11.57
CA PHE A 6 0.99 10.69 10.81
C PHE A 6 1.63 10.43 9.45
N TYR A 7 1.74 9.17 9.11
CA TYR A 7 2.30 8.70 7.85
C TYR A 7 1.41 7.58 7.31
N ALA A 8 1.22 7.50 6.01
CA ALA A 8 0.66 6.32 5.36
C ALA A 8 1.81 5.43 4.89
N ALA A 9 1.64 4.13 5.06
CA ALA A 9 2.58 3.13 4.58
C ALA A 9 1.86 2.20 3.60
N LYS A 10 2.28 2.24 2.33
CA LYS A 10 1.90 1.26 1.31
C LYS A 10 2.86 0.07 1.38
N CYS A 11 2.32 -1.10 1.67
CA CYS A 11 3.03 -2.37 1.77
C CYS A 11 2.51 -3.34 0.71
N LEU A 12 3.38 -4.22 0.21
CA LEU A 12 3.00 -5.27 -0.75
C LEU A 12 3.09 -6.66 -0.14
N TYR A 13 2.09 -7.47 -0.42
CA TYR A 13 2.00 -8.84 0.04
C TYR A 13 1.64 -9.80 -1.08
N ARG A 14 2.05 -11.07 -0.95
CA ARG A 14 1.53 -12.19 -1.74
C ARG A 14 0.70 -13.09 -0.84
N HIS A 15 -0.48 -13.46 -1.29
CA HIS A 15 -1.34 -14.44 -0.62
C HIS A 15 -1.06 -15.84 -1.17
N ASP A 16 -0.65 -16.75 -0.30
CA ASP A 16 -0.33 -18.15 -0.65
C ASP A 16 -1.55 -19.08 -0.51
N GLN A 17 -2.62 -18.59 0.12
CA GLN A 17 -3.85 -19.34 0.40
C GLN A 17 -5.05 -18.94 -0.46
N LEU A 18 -4.92 -17.85 -1.23
CA LEU A 18 -5.97 -17.39 -2.13
C LEU A 18 -5.75 -17.95 -3.53
N GLU A 19 -6.82 -18.49 -4.12
CA GLU A 19 -6.81 -18.96 -5.50
C GLU A 19 -6.83 -17.76 -6.46
N PRO A 20 -5.88 -17.65 -7.39
CA PRO A 20 -5.87 -16.59 -8.40
C PRO A 20 -7.10 -16.67 -9.32
N ILE A 21 -7.56 -15.50 -9.78
CA ILE A 21 -8.63 -15.37 -10.78
C ILE A 21 -8.06 -15.61 -12.20
N GLU A 22 -8.88 -16.17 -13.09
CA GLU A 22 -8.54 -16.43 -14.49
C GLU A 22 -7.23 -17.22 -14.67
N SER A 23 -6.37 -16.81 -15.61
CA SER A 23 -5.09 -17.45 -15.92
C SER A 23 -3.93 -16.84 -15.13
N LYS A 24 -4.19 -16.19 -13.98
CA LYS A 24 -3.14 -15.62 -13.12
C LYS A 24 -2.51 -16.72 -12.25
N SER A 25 -1.30 -16.45 -11.76
CA SER A 25 -0.53 -17.42 -10.97
C SER A 25 -0.41 -17.06 -9.49
N PHE A 26 -0.65 -15.80 -9.13
CA PHE A 26 -0.45 -15.29 -7.77
C PHE A 26 -1.52 -14.25 -7.44
N VAL A 27 -1.85 -14.14 -6.16
CA VAL A 27 -2.67 -13.06 -5.61
C VAL A 27 -1.77 -12.11 -4.84
N TYR A 28 -1.76 -10.84 -5.24
CA TYR A 28 -1.01 -9.78 -4.56
C TYR A 28 -1.96 -8.78 -3.92
N GLU A 29 -1.54 -8.20 -2.80
CA GLU A 29 -2.28 -7.15 -2.12
C GLU A 29 -1.38 -5.91 -1.97
N GLU A 30 -1.91 -4.76 -2.38
CA GLU A 30 -1.41 -3.47 -1.93
C GLU A 30 -2.23 -3.01 -0.72
N ARG A 31 -1.60 -2.90 0.44
CA ARG A 31 -2.27 -2.47 1.68
C ARG A 31 -1.68 -1.14 2.12
N ILE A 32 -2.55 -0.16 2.40
CA ILE A 32 -2.16 1.15 2.92
C ILE A 32 -2.64 1.27 4.35
N ILE A 33 -1.73 1.58 5.28
CA ILE A 33 -2.05 1.72 6.70
C ILE A 33 -1.57 3.06 7.26
N LEU A 34 -2.21 3.52 8.33
CA LEU A 34 -1.83 4.72 9.07
C LEU A 34 -0.79 4.38 10.15
N ILE A 35 0.33 5.10 10.17
CA ILE A 35 1.41 4.98 11.13
C ILE A 35 1.57 6.30 11.88
N GLN A 36 1.60 6.24 13.20
CA GLN A 36 1.97 7.38 14.03
C GLN A 36 3.46 7.31 14.41
N ALA A 37 4.26 8.31 14.06
CA ALA A 37 5.69 8.38 14.32
C ALA A 37 6.20 9.84 14.42
N ASP A 38 7.36 10.02 15.03
CA ASP A 38 7.97 11.35 15.19
C ASP A 38 8.70 11.84 13.93
N ASP A 39 9.16 10.90 13.09
CA ASP A 39 9.91 11.12 11.87
C ASP A 39 9.72 9.95 10.88
N PHE A 40 10.21 10.13 9.65
CA PHE A 40 10.15 9.13 8.58
C PHE A 40 10.86 7.82 8.94
N ASP A 41 12.05 7.88 9.56
CA ASP A 41 12.80 6.68 9.91
C ASP A 41 12.04 5.82 10.92
N SER A 42 11.40 6.47 11.90
CA SER A 42 10.53 5.82 12.87
C SER A 42 9.25 5.30 12.22
N ALA A 43 8.68 6.03 11.26
CA ALA A 43 7.52 5.59 10.50
C ALA A 43 7.83 4.32 9.70
N ILE A 44 8.96 4.29 9.00
CA ILE A 44 9.46 3.14 8.23
C ILE A 44 9.62 1.93 9.15
N LYS A 45 10.35 2.06 10.26
CA LYS A 45 10.57 0.95 11.20
C LYS A 45 9.26 0.39 11.76
N LYS A 46 8.32 1.26 12.11
CA LYS A 46 7.00 0.85 12.61
C LYS A 46 6.17 0.17 11.51
N ALA A 47 6.17 0.70 10.30
CA ALA A 47 5.47 0.14 9.15
C ALA A 47 6.02 -1.24 8.77
N GLU A 48 7.35 -1.40 8.70
CA GLU A 48 7.95 -2.70 8.41
C GLU A 48 7.65 -3.74 9.50
N LYS A 49 7.62 -3.31 10.77
CA LYS A 49 7.25 -4.20 11.87
C LYS A 49 5.80 -4.65 11.71
N GLU A 50 4.88 -3.72 11.48
CA GLU A 50 3.46 -4.03 11.24
C GLU A 50 3.30 -4.95 10.03
N ALA A 51 4.02 -4.70 8.93
CA ALA A 51 3.92 -5.51 7.72
C ALA A 51 4.40 -6.94 7.95
N ARG A 52 5.48 -7.14 8.71
CA ARG A 52 5.96 -8.46 9.12
C ARG A 52 4.98 -9.16 10.07
N GLU A 53 4.30 -8.42 10.93
CA GLU A 53 3.27 -8.96 11.83
C GLU A 53 1.99 -9.34 11.05
N TYR A 54 1.60 -8.56 10.04
CA TYR A 54 0.47 -8.88 9.16
C TYR A 54 0.74 -10.07 8.24
N ALA A 55 1.98 -10.23 7.78
CA ALA A 55 2.42 -11.42 7.06
C ALA A 55 2.56 -12.62 8.00
N ASP A 56 1.45 -13.02 8.63
CA ASP A 56 1.28 -14.30 9.30
C ASP A 56 0.40 -15.25 8.46
N SER A 57 0.36 -16.52 8.86
CA SER A 57 -0.42 -17.64 8.27
C SER A 57 -1.13 -17.38 6.93
N GLY A 58 -0.40 -17.54 5.83
CA GLY A 58 -0.94 -17.56 4.46
C GLY A 58 -0.66 -16.30 3.63
N THR A 59 0.05 -15.33 4.21
CA THR A 59 0.50 -14.11 3.51
C THR A 59 2.00 -13.90 3.67
N VAL A 60 2.66 -13.47 2.59
CA VAL A 60 4.10 -13.18 2.54
C VAL A 60 4.29 -11.68 2.29
N TYR A 61 4.95 -10.99 3.21
CA TYR A 61 5.38 -9.62 3.01
C TYR A 61 6.54 -9.58 1.99
N LEU A 62 6.43 -8.75 0.96
CA LEU A 62 7.39 -8.68 -0.14
C LEU A 62 8.56 -7.73 0.10
N GLU A 63 8.74 -7.27 1.35
CA GLU A 63 9.77 -6.30 1.74
C GLU A 63 9.76 -4.99 0.94
N TYR A 64 8.61 -4.67 0.34
CA TYR A 64 8.36 -3.40 -0.31
C TYR A 64 7.52 -2.50 0.60
N LEU A 65 8.03 -1.30 0.84
CA LEU A 65 7.39 -0.27 1.64
C LEU A 65 7.56 1.10 0.98
N ASN A 66 6.48 1.86 0.89
CA ASN A 66 6.50 3.27 0.51
C ASN A 66 5.76 4.09 1.57
N VAL A 67 6.46 5.06 2.18
CA VAL A 67 5.93 5.90 3.25
C VAL A 67 5.64 7.30 2.75
N PHE A 68 4.43 7.76 3.00
CA PHE A 68 3.92 9.09 2.66
C PHE A 68 3.62 9.86 3.95
N HIS A 69 4.14 11.09 4.08
CA HIS A 69 3.86 11.94 5.25
C HIS A 69 2.50 12.60 5.08
N LEU A 70 1.61 12.43 6.06
CA LEU A 70 0.35 13.15 6.10
C LEU A 70 0.63 14.54 6.65
N TYR A 71 0.54 15.53 5.77
CA TYR A 71 0.73 16.96 6.11
C TYR A 71 -0.44 17.56 6.89
N GLU A 72 -1.42 16.74 7.29
CA GLU A 72 -2.61 17.16 8.01
C GLU A 72 -2.63 16.63 9.45
N TYR A 73 -2.84 17.53 10.41
CA TYR A 73 -2.91 17.20 11.83
C TYR A 73 -4.21 16.46 12.21
N ILE A 74 -5.32 16.79 11.53
CA ILE A 74 -6.64 16.18 11.72
C ILE A 74 -7.14 15.78 10.35
N LEU A 75 -7.40 14.49 10.16
CA LEU A 75 -8.04 14.00 8.94
C LEU A 75 -9.47 14.53 8.84
N HIS A 76 -9.80 15.08 7.68
CA HIS A 76 -11.12 15.55 7.30
C HIS A 76 -11.53 14.96 5.94
N ASN A 77 -12.75 15.25 5.51
CA ASN A 77 -13.18 14.86 4.17
C ASN A 77 -12.25 15.50 3.12
N GLY A 78 -11.69 14.69 2.24
CA GLY A 78 -10.77 15.12 1.20
C GLY A 78 -9.29 15.16 1.61
N SER A 79 -8.93 14.80 2.84
CA SER A 79 -7.52 14.64 3.23
C SER A 79 -6.82 13.61 2.35
N GLU A 80 -5.66 13.97 1.83
CA GLU A 80 -4.84 13.05 1.05
C GLU A 80 -4.15 12.05 2.01
N LEU A 81 -4.49 10.78 1.87
CA LEU A 81 -3.90 9.71 2.69
C LEU A 81 -2.67 9.10 2.02
N TYR A 82 -2.64 9.06 0.68
CA TYR A 82 -1.54 8.49 -0.08
C TYR A 82 -1.59 8.98 -1.53
N SER A 83 -0.43 9.16 -2.14
CA SER A 83 -0.30 9.54 -3.55
C SER A 83 0.95 8.92 -4.16
N GLU A 84 0.80 8.26 -5.31
CA GLU A 84 1.91 7.71 -6.09
C GLU A 84 1.83 8.25 -7.52
N MET A 85 2.87 8.96 -7.94
CA MET A 85 3.02 9.42 -9.32
C MET A 85 3.94 8.47 -10.07
N ARG A 86 3.50 7.99 -11.24
CA ARG A 86 4.24 7.08 -12.10
C ARG A 86 4.31 7.63 -13.52
N SER A 87 5.52 7.77 -14.04
CA SER A 87 5.71 8.01 -15.48
C SER A 87 5.40 6.73 -16.25
N SER A 88 4.67 6.85 -17.36
CA SER A 88 4.29 5.72 -18.20
C SER A 88 4.26 6.14 -19.66
N ASP A 89 4.64 5.22 -20.55
CA ASP A 89 4.48 5.37 -22.00
C ASP A 89 3.10 4.90 -22.50
N LEU A 90 2.23 4.46 -21.58
CA LEU A 90 0.87 4.00 -21.89
C LEU A 90 -0.11 5.16 -21.92
N GLU A 91 -1.05 5.10 -22.86
CA GLU A 91 -2.22 5.99 -22.85
C GLU A 91 -3.18 5.61 -21.71
N SER A 92 -4.05 6.54 -21.33
CA SER A 92 -4.87 6.43 -20.10
C SER A 92 -5.68 5.14 -19.97
N ASP A 93 -6.39 4.71 -21.02
CA ASP A 93 -7.21 3.49 -20.98
C ASP A 93 -6.35 2.23 -20.79
N GLU A 94 -5.22 2.14 -21.51
CA GLU A 94 -4.29 1.02 -21.40
C GLU A 94 -3.61 0.98 -20.02
N TYR A 95 -3.28 2.15 -19.46
CA TYR A 95 -2.71 2.27 -18.12
C TYR A 95 -3.68 1.76 -17.05
N ILE A 96 -4.96 2.14 -17.14
CA ILE A 96 -6.01 1.70 -16.21
C ILE A 96 -6.21 0.19 -16.30
N SER A 97 -6.44 -0.35 -17.50
CA SER A 97 -6.66 -1.79 -17.69
C SER A 97 -5.44 -2.65 -17.33
N LYS A 98 -4.23 -2.08 -17.36
CA LYS A 98 -3.01 -2.80 -17.00
C LYS A 98 -2.76 -2.87 -15.49
N PHE A 99 -3.08 -1.80 -14.75
CA PHE A 99 -2.64 -1.66 -13.36
C PHE A 99 -3.77 -1.57 -12.32
N TYR A 100 -5.01 -1.24 -12.71
CA TYR A 100 -6.08 -0.91 -11.75
C TYR A 100 -7.41 -1.61 -11.99
N ASP A 101 -7.85 -1.72 -13.25
CA ASP A 101 -9.11 -2.38 -13.63
C ASP A 101 -8.79 -3.56 -14.53
N THR A 102 -8.15 -4.56 -13.94
CA THR A 102 -7.63 -5.73 -14.64
C THR A 102 -8.67 -6.84 -14.78
N GLY A 103 -9.78 -6.77 -14.04
CA GLY A 103 -10.81 -7.81 -13.93
C GLY A 103 -10.39 -8.99 -13.06
N CYS A 104 -9.22 -8.91 -12.41
CA CYS A 104 -8.64 -9.96 -11.57
C CYS A 104 -8.52 -9.54 -10.09
N GLU A 105 -9.17 -8.44 -9.71
CA GLU A 105 -9.18 -7.93 -8.35
C GLU A 105 -10.07 -8.79 -7.44
N HIS A 106 -9.54 -9.15 -6.27
CA HIS A 106 -10.37 -9.72 -5.20
C HIS A 106 -11.07 -8.56 -4.47
N SER A 107 -12.40 -8.59 -4.41
CA SER A 107 -13.16 -7.66 -3.57
C SER A 107 -13.05 -8.09 -2.09
N GLN A 108 -12.70 -7.15 -1.21
CA GLN A 108 -12.77 -7.30 0.25
C GLN A 108 -14.06 -6.71 0.80
#